data_AF-A0A4Q7SJM1-F1
#
_entry.id   AF-A0A4Q7SJM1-F1
#
_cell.length_a   1.000
_cell.length_b   1.000
_cell.length_c   1.000
_cell.angle_alpha   90.00
_cell.angle_beta   90.00
_cell.angle_gamma   90.00
#
_symmetry.space_group_name_H-M   'P 1'
#
loop_
_entity.id
_entity.type
_entity.pdbx_description
1 polymer ?
#
loop_
_entity_poly.entity_id
_entity_poly.type
_entity_poly.pdbx_seq_one_letter_code
_entity_poly.pdbx_strand_id
1 'polypeptide(L)'
;MQTERVTFLTSPDHKAALDAFAASNGKSVGHVLREASTRYLAAEDRADGDDDKALALILPEIEAMLPHWHAKIDSMEQSIDRALEAIERALAGDPVPMSHAA
;
A
#
# COMPACT_ATOMS: atom_id res chain seq x y z
N MET A 1 35.37 -3.46 -2.34
CA MET A 1 34.37 -2.56 -1.73
C MET A 1 35.14 -1.61 -0.81
N GLN A 2 35.18 -0.31 -1.12
CA GLN A 2 35.77 0.69 -0.23
C GLN A 2 34.68 1.23 0.70
N THR A 3 34.97 1.30 1.99
CA THR A 3 34.09 1.92 2.99
C THR A 3 34.72 3.21 3.45
N GLU A 4 34.06 4.33 3.17
CA GLU A 4 34.48 5.64 3.64
C GLU A 4 33.74 6.00 4.95
N ARG A 5 34.43 6.73 5.83
CA ARG A 5 33.85 7.25 7.06
C ARG A 5 33.34 8.67 6.82
N VAL A 6 32.06 8.87 7.02
CA VAL A 6 31.39 10.15 6.76
C VAL A 6 30.89 10.74 8.07
N THR A 7 31.06 12.05 8.23
CA THR A 7 30.46 12.82 9.33
C THR A 7 29.40 13.72 8.72
N PHE A 8 28.19 13.69 9.27
CA PHE A 8 27.11 14.61 8.89
C PHE A 8 26.78 15.53 10.06
N LEU A 9 26.45 16.78 9.75
CA LEU A 9 26.05 17.78 10.72
C LEU A 9 24.53 17.81 10.79
N THR A 10 23.99 17.77 12.01
CA THR A 10 22.54 17.81 12.27
C THR A 10 22.27 18.44 13.63
N SER A 11 21.03 18.87 13.86
CA SER A 11 20.60 19.27 15.20
C SER A 11 20.51 18.05 16.14
N PRO A 12 20.63 18.26 17.47
CA PRO A 12 20.44 17.19 18.45
C PRO A 12 19.07 16.50 18.32
N ASP A 13 18.01 17.27 18.11
CA ASP A 13 16.64 16.74 18.00
C ASP A 13 16.49 15.83 16.78
N HIS A 14 17.01 16.26 15.62
CA HIS A 14 17.00 15.43 14.41
C HIS A 14 17.86 14.18 14.56
N LYS A 15 18.99 14.25 15.28
CA LYS A 15 19.79 13.07 15.58
C LYS A 15 18.98 12.07 16.41
N ALA A 16 18.33 12.52 17.49
CA ALA A 16 17.51 11.66 18.34
C ALA A 16 16.35 11.02 17.58
N ALA A 17 15.68 11.78 16.70
CA ALA A 17 14.63 11.27 15.83
C ALA A 17 15.15 10.20 14.85
N LEU A 18 16.33 10.43 14.26
CA LEU A 18 16.96 9.50 13.34
C LEU A 18 17.42 8.21 14.05
N ASP A 19 17.98 8.33 15.24
CA ASP A 19 18.38 7.20 16.10
C ASP A 19 17.14 6.34 16.45
N ALA A 20 16.04 6.98 16.86
CA ALA A 20 14.79 6.30 17.19
C ALA A 20 14.16 5.60 15.97
N PHE A 21 14.16 6.25 14.81
CA PHE A 21 13.68 5.68 13.55
C PHE A 21 14.52 4.46 13.13
N ALA A 22 15.84 4.55 13.22
CA ALA A 22 16.72 3.44 12.87
C ALA A 22 16.46 2.24 13.80
N ALA A 23 16.37 2.49 15.11
CA ALA A 23 16.11 1.47 16.11
C ALA A 23 14.74 0.78 15.92
N SER A 24 13.67 1.54 15.66
CA SER A 24 12.32 0.97 15.45
C SER A 24 12.22 0.10 14.20
N ASN A 25 13.12 0.28 13.23
CA ASN A 25 13.20 -0.50 12.01
C ASN A 25 14.30 -1.58 12.03
N GLY A 26 14.95 -1.82 13.19
CA GLY A 26 16.03 -2.81 13.32
C GLY A 26 17.26 -2.49 12.46
N LYS A 27 17.49 -1.21 12.15
CA LYS A 27 18.55 -0.71 11.27
C LYS A 27 19.55 0.16 12.04
N SER A 28 20.75 0.33 11.48
CA SER A 28 21.69 1.36 11.96
C SER A 28 21.44 2.69 11.25
N VAL A 29 21.78 3.81 11.89
CA VAL A 29 21.72 5.13 11.26
C VAL A 29 22.51 5.18 9.95
N GLY A 30 23.69 4.56 9.91
CA GLY A 30 24.48 4.47 8.68
C GLY A 30 23.79 3.70 7.56
N HIS A 31 22.98 2.69 7.88
CA HIS A 31 22.14 2.01 6.90
C HIS A 31 21.06 2.95 6.37
N VAL A 32 20.34 3.64 7.26
CA VAL A 32 19.28 4.60 6.88
C VAL A 32 19.84 5.70 5.99
N LEU A 33 20.98 6.29 6.35
CA LEU A 33 21.61 7.35 5.56
C LEU A 33 22.10 6.85 4.21
N ARG A 34 22.72 5.67 4.15
CA ARG A 34 23.14 5.07 2.87
C ARG A 34 21.94 4.82 1.97
N GLU A 35 20.88 4.24 2.51
CA GLU A 35 19.64 3.97 1.77
C GLU A 35 19.01 5.26 1.26
N ALA A 36 18.93 6.30 2.10
CA ALA A 36 18.42 7.61 1.71
C ALA A 36 19.28 8.25 0.60
N SER A 37 20.61 8.21 0.72
CA SER A 37 21.52 8.71 -0.31
C SER A 37 21.38 7.93 -1.63
N THR A 38 21.29 6.60 -1.58
CA THR A 38 21.06 5.78 -2.78
C THR A 38 19.74 6.15 -3.45
N ARG A 39 18.66 6.33 -2.68
CA ARG A 39 17.36 6.74 -3.23
C ARG A 39 17.42 8.14 -3.83
N TYR A 40 18.12 9.08 -3.19
CA TYR A 40 18.27 10.43 -3.70
C TYR A 40 19.02 10.45 -5.04
N LEU A 41 20.14 9.74 -5.12
CA LEU A 41 20.90 9.62 -6.38
C LEU A 41 20.12 8.87 -7.47
N ALA A 42 19.41 7.80 -7.11
CA ALA A 42 18.54 7.10 -8.04
C ALA A 42 17.31 7.92 -8.46
N ALA A 43 16.89 8.89 -7.63
CA ALA A 43 15.84 9.83 -7.97
C ALA A 43 16.35 10.91 -8.92
N GLU A 44 17.62 11.31 -8.88
CA GLU A 44 18.22 12.15 -9.93
C GLU A 44 18.23 11.43 -11.30
N ASP A 45 18.49 10.11 -11.31
CA ASP A 45 18.37 9.29 -12.53
C ASP A 45 16.92 9.15 -13.05
N ARG A 46 15.91 9.37 -12.19
CA ARG A 46 14.47 9.34 -12.54
C ARG A 46 13.85 10.73 -12.71
N ALA A 47 14.53 11.78 -12.27
CA ALA A 47 14.08 13.17 -12.33
C ALA A 47 14.05 13.69 -13.77
N ASP A 48 14.49 12.91 -14.76
CA ASP A 48 14.24 13.16 -16.17
C ASP A 48 12.79 12.77 -16.58
N GLY A 49 11.80 13.22 -15.81
CA GLY A 49 10.39 13.33 -16.18
C GLY A 49 9.68 12.10 -16.75
N ASP A 50 10.20 10.88 -16.61
CA ASP A 50 9.63 9.67 -17.23
C ASP A 50 8.57 9.02 -16.32
N ASP A 51 8.83 8.93 -15.01
CA ASP A 51 7.89 8.35 -14.03
C ASP A 51 6.60 9.19 -13.91
N ASP A 52 6.71 10.51 -13.87
CA ASP A 52 5.54 11.42 -13.80
C ASP A 52 4.73 11.39 -15.10
N LYS A 53 5.38 11.22 -16.26
CA LYS A 53 4.68 11.05 -17.55
C LYS A 53 3.99 9.69 -17.62
N ALA A 54 4.66 8.62 -17.18
CA ALA A 54 4.09 7.29 -17.13
C ALA A 54 2.88 7.24 -16.18
N LEU A 55 2.96 7.89 -15.02
CA LEU A 55 1.84 8.02 -14.09
C LEU A 55 0.70 8.84 -14.70
N ALA A 56 1.00 9.98 -15.34
CA ALA A 56 -0.01 10.81 -16.00
C ALA A 56 -0.76 10.08 -17.13
N LEU A 57 -0.12 9.12 -17.81
CA LEU A 57 -0.75 8.30 -18.84
C LEU A 57 -1.76 7.28 -18.26
N ILE A 58 -1.46 6.70 -17.09
CA ILE A 58 -2.25 5.61 -16.52
C ILE A 58 -3.30 6.12 -15.53
N LEU A 59 -3.07 7.29 -14.91
CA LEU A 59 -3.94 7.86 -13.89
C LEU A 59 -5.42 8.01 -14.33
N PRO A 60 -5.75 8.50 -15.55
CA PRO A 60 -7.14 8.63 -15.99
C PRO A 60 -7.86 7.27 -16.11
N GLU A 61 -7.13 6.23 -16.50
CA GLU A 61 -7.69 4.87 -16.60
C GLU A 61 -7.97 4.30 -15.21
N ILE A 62 -7.06 4.49 -14.25
CA ILE A 62 -7.27 4.11 -12.86
C ILE A 62 -8.48 4.86 -12.27
N GLU A 63 -8.57 6.17 -12.46
CA GLU A 63 -9.69 6.99 -11.99
C GLU A 63 -11.03 6.51 -12.57
N ALA A 64 -11.06 6.13 -13.84
CA ALA A 64 -12.25 5.57 -14.48
C ALA A 64 -12.62 4.17 -13.97
N MET A 65 -11.62 3.36 -13.58
CA MET A 65 -11.85 2.00 -13.07
C MET A 65 -12.27 1.96 -11.59
N LEU A 66 -11.88 2.95 -10.79
CA LEU A 66 -12.16 2.98 -9.35
C LEU A 66 -13.66 2.85 -9.00
N PRO A 67 -14.59 3.57 -9.65
CA PRO A 67 -16.02 3.39 -9.40
C PRO A 67 -16.51 1.97 -9.70
N HIS A 68 -15.99 1.34 -10.76
CA HIS A 68 -16.36 -0.03 -11.11
C HIS A 68 -15.88 -1.04 -10.06
N TRP A 69 -14.65 -0.85 -9.54
CA TRP A 69 -14.13 -1.70 -8.48
C TRP A 69 -14.90 -1.55 -7.17
N HIS A 70 -15.26 -0.32 -6.78
CA HIS A 70 -16.13 -0.11 -5.61
C HIS A 70 -17.46 -0.84 -5.78
N ALA A 71 -18.14 -0.65 -6.91
CA ALA A 71 -19.41 -1.34 -7.16
C ALA A 71 -19.28 -2.87 -7.14
N LYS A 72 -18.16 -3.41 -7.62
CA LYS A 72 -17.88 -4.85 -7.59
C LYS A 72 -17.65 -5.35 -6.18
N ILE A 73 -16.92 -4.61 -5.35
CA ILE A 73 -16.68 -4.93 -3.94
C ILE A 73 -18.01 -4.89 -3.17
N ASP A 74 -18.82 -3.84 -3.33
CA ASP A 74 -20.14 -3.73 -2.69
C ASP A 74 -21.05 -4.91 -3.07
N SER A 75 -21.02 -5.33 -4.33
CA SER A 75 -21.77 -6.50 -4.79
C SER A 75 -21.26 -7.81 -4.16
N MET A 76 -19.95 -7.91 -3.91
CA MET A 76 -19.37 -9.07 -3.24
C MET A 76 -19.77 -9.11 -1.77
N GLU A 77 -19.72 -7.99 -1.06
CA GLU A 77 -20.17 -7.88 0.33
C GLU A 77 -21.63 -8.30 0.46
N GLN A 78 -22.53 -7.75 -0.37
CA GLN A 78 -23.94 -8.15 -0.37
C GLN A 78 -24.15 -9.64 -0.67
N SER A 79 -23.31 -10.23 -1.51
CA SER A 79 -23.40 -11.66 -1.83
C SER A 79 -22.98 -12.53 -0.65
N ILE A 80 -21.94 -12.09 0.09
CA ILE A 80 -21.48 -12.74 1.31
C ILE A 80 -22.56 -12.64 2.39
N ASP A 81 -23.15 -11.48 2.60
CA ASP A 81 -24.21 -11.28 3.60
C ASP A 81 -25.41 -12.19 3.32
N ARG A 82 -25.88 -12.24 2.06
CA ARG A 82 -26.96 -13.15 1.65
C ARG A 82 -26.61 -14.62 1.89
N ALA A 83 -25.36 -15.01 1.64
CA ALA A 83 -24.90 -16.38 1.87
C ALA A 83 -24.89 -16.72 3.36
N LEU A 84 -24.42 -15.80 4.21
CA LEU A 84 -24.44 -15.96 5.66
C LEU A 84 -25.88 -16.06 6.19
N GLU A 85 -26.78 -15.18 5.77
CA GLU A 85 -28.20 -15.25 6.14
C GLU A 85 -28.85 -16.58 5.74
N ALA A 86 -28.53 -17.09 4.54
CA ALA A 86 -29.05 -18.36 4.07
C ALA A 86 -28.54 -19.54 4.91
N ILE A 87 -27.26 -19.52 5.30
CA ILE A 87 -26.66 -20.51 6.20
C ILE A 87 -27.33 -20.44 7.57
N GLU A 88 -27.51 -19.26 8.14
CA GLU A 88 -28.17 -19.07 9.44
C GLU A 88 -29.62 -19.58 9.43
N ARG A 89 -30.40 -19.26 8.39
CA ARG A 89 -31.77 -19.80 8.24
C ARG A 89 -31.80 -21.32 8.15
N ALA A 90 -30.90 -21.91 7.35
CA ALA A 90 -30.80 -23.36 7.22
C ALA A 90 -30.42 -24.04 8.55
N LEU A 91 -29.51 -23.44 9.32
CA LEU A 91 -29.12 -23.93 10.65
C LEU A 91 -30.23 -23.75 11.70
N ALA A 92 -31.05 -22.71 11.58
CA ALA A 92 -32.21 -22.47 12.45
C ALA A 92 -33.41 -23.39 12.16
N GLY A 93 -33.35 -24.19 11.07
CA GLY A 93 -34.41 -25.12 10.68
C GLY A 93 -35.51 -24.53 9.81
N ASP A 94 -35.31 -23.31 9.28
CA ASP A 94 -36.24 -22.68 8.34
C ASP A 94 -35.99 -23.22 6.91
N PRO A 95 -37.02 -23.68 6.18
CA PRO A 95 -36.83 -24.21 4.83
C PRO A 95 -36.42 -23.09 3.87
N VAL A 96 -35.25 -23.25 3.22
CA VAL A 96 -34.81 -22.36 2.14
C VAL A 96 -35.81 -22.45 0.97
N PRO A 97 -36.39 -21.34 0.49
CA PRO A 97 -37.24 -21.38 -0.70
C PRO A 97 -36.36 -21.75 -1.89
N MET A 98 -36.54 -22.98 -2.39
CA MET A 98 -35.96 -23.44 -3.64
C MET A 98 -36.57 -22.61 -4.78
N SER A 99 -35.84 -21.59 -5.24
CA SER A 99 -36.18 -20.88 -6.47
C SER A 99 -35.95 -21.84 -7.65
N HIS A 100 -36.97 -22.61 -8.00
CA HIS A 100 -37.08 -23.22 -9.32
C HIS A 100 -37.46 -22.10 -10.30
N ALA A 101 -36.46 -21.54 -10.96
CA ALA A 101 -36.70 -20.75 -12.18
C ALA A 101 -37.04 -21.73 -13.31
N ALA A 102 -38.27 -21.60 -13.83
CA ALA A 102 -38.72 -22.18 -15.09
C ALA A 102 -38.33 -21.28 -16.28
#